data_AF-A0A853F3K8-F1
#
_entry.id   AF-A0A853F3K8-F1
#
_cell.length_a   1.000
_cell.length_b   1.000
_cell.length_c   1.000
_cell.angle_alpha   90.00
_cell.angle_beta   90.00
_cell.angle_gamma   90.00
#
_symmetry.space_group_name_H-M   'P 1'
#
loop_
_entity.id
_entity.type
_entity.pdbx_description
1 polymer ?
#
loop_
_entity_poly.entity_id
_entity_poly.type
_entity_poly.pdbx_seq_one_letter_code
_entity_poly.pdbx_strand_id
1 'polypeptide(L)'
;MGQEPFEVIIDALGSYAVSFIPDVHLVRIYSDEQDRTAHLEICLHDGSWERQSAAIDSMVEIRAMYLNELSISYEFDTETDDELSESARAGSQVFATHSR
;
A
#
# COMPACT_ATOMS: atom_id res chain seq x y z
N MET A 1 -13.59 5.14 24.62
CA MET A 1 -13.20 4.33 23.45
C MET A 1 -11.97 5.01 22.89
N GLY A 2 -10.78 4.45 23.11
CA GLY A 2 -9.54 5.06 22.62
C GLY A 2 -9.42 4.87 21.12
N GLN A 3 -9.02 5.90 20.38
CA GLN A 3 -8.61 5.74 18.98
C GLN A 3 -7.52 4.67 18.92
N GLU A 4 -7.60 3.78 17.93
CA GLU A 4 -6.53 2.83 17.68
C GLU A 4 -5.23 3.58 17.36
N PRO A 5 -4.06 3.09 17.81
CA PRO A 5 -2.79 3.72 17.50
C PRO A 5 -2.60 3.82 15.98
N PHE A 6 -2.05 4.94 15.49
CA PHE A 6 -1.83 5.13 14.05
C PHE A 6 -1.01 4.01 13.43
N GLU A 7 0.04 3.55 14.12
CA GLU A 7 0.88 2.42 13.70
C GLU A 7 0.07 1.13 13.49
N VAL A 8 -0.95 0.88 14.33
CA VAL A 8 -1.84 -0.29 14.19
C VAL A 8 -2.72 -0.16 12.95
N ILE A 9 -3.21 1.05 12.65
CA ILE A 9 -4.01 1.33 11.46
C ILE A 9 -3.16 1.09 10.19
N ILE A 10 -1.91 1.55 10.18
CA ILE A 10 -0.99 1.37 9.04
C ILE A 10 -0.59 -0.10 8.86
N ASP A 11 -0.31 -0.82 9.94
CA ASP A 11 0.01 -2.25 9.89
C ASP A 11 -1.18 -3.09 9.38
N ALA A 12 -2.40 -2.77 9.86
CA ALA A 12 -3.63 -3.39 9.40
C ALA A 12 -3.89 -3.08 7.91
N LEU A 13 -3.67 -1.84 7.48
CA LEU A 13 -3.79 -1.42 6.08
C LEU A 13 -2.85 -2.22 5.17
N GLY A 14 -1.58 -2.40 5.56
CA GLY A 14 -0.61 -3.19 4.79
C GLY A 14 -0.95 -4.67 4.73
N SER A 15 -1.29 -5.26 5.87
CA SER A 15 -1.72 -6.66 5.96
C SER A 15 -2.96 -6.92 5.09
N TYR A 16 -3.91 -5.99 5.11
CA TYR A 16 -5.11 -6.08 4.30
C TYR A 16 -4.81 -5.91 2.81
N ALA A 17 -4.03 -4.90 2.43
CA ALA A 17 -3.63 -4.67 1.04
C ALA A 17 -2.94 -5.91 0.44
N VAL A 18 -2.01 -6.53 1.16
CA VAL A 18 -1.31 -7.74 0.70
C VAL A 18 -2.25 -8.94 0.54
N SER A 19 -3.25 -9.06 1.42
CA SER A 19 -4.18 -10.20 1.40
C SER A 19 -5.32 -10.04 0.40
N PHE A 20 -5.72 -8.80 0.10
CA PHE A 20 -6.93 -8.49 -0.64
C PHE A 20 -6.67 -8.08 -2.09
N ILE A 21 -5.48 -7.55 -2.39
CA ILE A 21 -5.08 -7.22 -3.76
C ILE A 21 -4.55 -8.49 -4.43
N PRO A 22 -5.15 -8.94 -5.55
CA PRO A 22 -4.71 -10.15 -6.23
C PRO A 22 -3.36 -9.94 -6.90
N ASP A 23 -2.51 -10.98 -6.88
CA ASP A 23 -1.22 -11.04 -7.58
C ASP A 23 -0.27 -9.89 -7.25
N VAL A 24 -0.33 -9.42 -6.00
CA VAL A 24 0.60 -8.42 -5.47
C VAL A 24 1.97 -9.06 -5.20
N HIS A 25 3.02 -8.44 -5.72
CA HIS A 25 4.40 -8.81 -5.40
C HIS A 25 4.87 -8.13 -4.11
N LEU A 26 4.59 -6.83 -4.01
CA LEU A 26 5.04 -5.98 -2.92
C LEU A 26 4.04 -4.84 -2.70
N VAL A 27 3.80 -4.50 -1.44
CA VAL A 27 3.13 -3.27 -1.04
C VAL A 27 4.08 -2.49 -0.14
N ARG A 28 4.39 -1.25 -0.52
CA ARG A 28 5.11 -0.29 0.33
C ARG A 28 4.13 0.76 0.81
N ILE A 29 4.25 1.14 2.08
CA ILE A 29 3.40 2.16 2.67
C ILE A 29 4.27 3.28 3.22
N TYR A 30 3.97 4.49 2.76
CA TYR A 30 4.50 5.73 3.31
C TYR A 30 3.35 6.44 4.02
N SER A 31 3.54 6.75 5.29
CA SER A 31 2.48 7.31 6.12
C SER A 31 2.95 8.55 6.86
N ASP A 32 2.04 9.52 7.01
CA ASP A 32 2.24 10.70 7.86
C ASP A 32 1.17 10.71 8.97
N GLU A 33 1.61 10.63 10.22
CA GLU A 33 0.72 10.62 11.39
C GLU A 33 0.07 12.00 11.64
N GLN A 34 0.78 13.10 11.37
CA GLN A 34 0.27 14.44 11.62
C GLN A 34 -0.90 14.77 10.69
N ASP A 35 -0.73 14.45 9.40
CA ASP A 35 -1.76 14.66 8.38
C ASP A 35 -2.74 13.48 8.25
N ARG A 36 -2.49 12.38 8.99
CA ARG A 36 -3.22 11.10 8.90
C ARG A 36 -3.39 10.63 7.45
N THR A 37 -2.28 10.60 6.73
CA THR A 37 -2.25 10.15 5.34
C THR A 37 -1.47 8.84 5.20
N ALA A 38 -1.84 8.03 4.21
CA ALA A 38 -0.96 6.98 3.71
C ALA A 38 -0.97 6.92 2.19
N HIS A 39 0.19 6.61 1.65
CA HIS A 39 0.46 6.39 0.26
C HIS A 39 0.93 4.95 0.08
N LEU A 40 0.21 4.18 -0.74
CA LEU A 40 0.56 2.80 -1.05
C LEU A 40 1.16 2.72 -2.45
N GLU A 41 2.40 2.23 -2.54
CA GLU A 41 2.97 1.75 -3.79
C GLU A 41 2.68 0.26 -3.92
N ILE A 42 1.98 -0.13 -4.98
CA ILE A 42 1.54 -1.50 -5.22
C ILE A 42 2.27 -2.05 -6.44
N CYS A 43 3.19 -2.96 -6.22
CA CYS A 43 3.88 -3.68 -7.29
C CYS A 43 3.11 -4.96 -7.61
N LEU A 44 2.57 -5.06 -8.82
CA LEU A 44 1.90 -6.27 -9.30
C LEU A 44 2.92 -7.21 -9.96
N HIS A 45 2.72 -8.52 -9.83
CA HIS A 45 3.52 -9.52 -10.54
C HIS A 45 3.39 -9.45 -12.07
N ASP A 46 2.25 -8.94 -12.54
CA ASP A 46 1.93 -8.80 -13.96
C ASP A 46 1.22 -7.46 -14.18
N GLY A 47 1.78 -6.65 -15.07
CA GLY A 47 1.28 -5.31 -15.38
C GLY A 47 0.12 -5.28 -16.37
N SER A 48 -0.55 -6.41 -16.63
CA SER A 48 -1.67 -6.44 -17.55
C SER A 48 -2.83 -5.58 -17.04
N TRP A 49 -3.56 -5.00 -17.98
CA TRP A 49 -4.71 -4.15 -17.68
C TRP A 49 -5.77 -4.87 -16.83
N GLU A 50 -5.99 -6.17 -17.07
CA GLU A 50 -6.96 -6.96 -16.28
C GLU A 50 -6.56 -7.05 -14.81
N ARG A 51 -5.26 -7.25 -14.53
CA ARG A 51 -4.73 -7.30 -13.16
C ARG A 51 -4.73 -5.92 -12.50
N GLN A 52 -4.31 -4.89 -13.22
CA GLN A 52 -4.38 -3.51 -12.74
C GLN A 52 -5.82 -3.11 -12.43
N SER A 53 -6.79 -3.44 -13.29
CA SER A 53 -8.21 -3.16 -13.06
C SER A 53 -8.71 -3.85 -11.80
N ALA A 54 -8.41 -5.13 -11.61
CA ALA A 54 -8.80 -5.87 -10.40
C ALA A 54 -8.17 -5.27 -9.14
N ALA A 55 -6.90 -4.84 -9.20
CA ALA A 55 -6.23 -4.21 -8.09
C ALA A 55 -6.81 -2.81 -7.77
N ILE A 56 -7.23 -2.04 -8.79
CA ILE A 56 -7.97 -0.78 -8.60
C ILE A 56 -9.27 -1.02 -7.83
N ASP A 57 -10.04 -2.04 -8.22
CA ASP A 57 -11.31 -2.38 -7.55
C ASP A 57 -11.06 -2.73 -6.07
N SER A 58 -10.06 -3.57 -5.77
CA SER A 58 -9.65 -3.86 -4.39
C SER A 58 -9.25 -2.60 -3.61
N MET A 59 -8.54 -1.66 -4.25
CA MET A 59 -8.12 -0.41 -3.61
C MET A 59 -9.30 0.54 -3.32
N VAL A 60 -10.33 0.54 -4.16
CA VAL A 60 -11.56 1.30 -3.86
C VAL A 60 -12.22 0.79 -2.59
N GLU A 61 -12.27 -0.53 -2.39
CA GLU A 61 -12.81 -1.12 -1.15
C GLU A 61 -11.95 -0.80 0.07
N ILE A 62 -10.63 -0.92 -0.04
CA ILE A 62 -9.68 -0.57 1.03
C ILE A 62 -9.86 0.89 1.45
N ARG A 63 -9.94 1.81 0.49
CA ARG A 63 -10.17 3.23 0.77
C ARG A 63 -11.50 3.47 1.48
N ALA A 64 -12.55 2.74 1.12
CA ALA A 64 -13.86 2.88 1.76
C ALA A 64 -13.84 2.44 3.23
N MET A 65 -13.09 1.40 3.59
CA MET A 65 -12.96 0.93 4.98
C MET A 65 -12.28 1.95 5.89
N TYR A 66 -11.21 2.57 5.42
CA TYR A 66 -10.39 3.49 6.22
C TYR A 66 -10.73 4.98 5.99
N LEU A 67 -11.77 5.30 5.21
CA LEU A 67 -12.11 6.67 4.78
C LEU A 67 -12.26 7.67 5.94
N ASN A 68 -12.74 7.20 7.10
CA ASN A 68 -12.95 8.06 8.28
C ASN A 68 -11.71 8.23 9.15
N GLU A 69 -10.67 7.42 8.90
CA GLU A 69 -9.49 7.32 9.76
C GLU A 69 -8.22 7.81 9.07
N LEU A 70 -8.16 7.70 7.74
CA LEU A 70 -6.96 7.92 6.96
C LEU A 70 -7.29 8.43 5.54
N SER A 71 -6.53 9.41 5.07
CA SER A 71 -6.51 9.74 3.65
C SER A 71 -5.56 8.80 2.91
N ILE A 72 -6.11 7.94 2.05
CA ILE A 72 -5.34 6.94 1.30
C ILE A 72 -5.20 7.36 -0.17
N SER A 73 -3.96 7.36 -0.64
CA SER A 73 -3.57 7.43 -2.06
C SER A 73 -2.82 6.18 -2.47
N TYR A 74 -2.83 5.84 -3.75
CA TYR A 74 -2.14 4.65 -4.26
C TYR A 74 -1.63 4.85 -5.68
N GLU A 75 -0.56 4.13 -6.00
CA GLU A 75 -0.03 3.99 -7.36
C GLU A 75 0.31 2.54 -7.66
N PHE A 76 0.21 2.17 -8.94
CA PHE A 76 0.65 0.87 -9.41
C PHE A 76 1.99 1.03 -10.10
N ASP A 77 2.96 0.27 -9.61
CA ASP A 77 4.23 0.11 -10.27
C ASP A 77 4.25 -1.25 -10.97
N THR A 78 4.68 -1.26 -12.22
CA THR A 78 4.97 -2.51 -12.93
C THR A 78 6.46 -2.67 -12.90
N GLU A 79 6.94 -3.81 -12.39
CA GLU A 79 8.36 -4.20 -12.53
C GLU A 79 8.69 -4.25 -14.03
N THR A 80 9.10 -3.13 -14.60
CA THR A 80 9.81 -3.12 -15.87
C THR A 80 11.22 -3.56 -15.53
N ASP A 81 11.49 -4.82 -15.89
CA ASP A 81 12.78 -5.50 -15.97
C ASP A 81 13.84 -4.65 -16.68
N ASP A 82 14.34 -3.59 -16.03
CA ASP A 82 15.59 -2.89 -16.36
C ASP A 82 15.89 -1.84 -15.26
N GLU A 83 16.06 -2.29 -14.01
CA GLU A 83 17.04 -1.72 -13.07
C GLU A 83 17.10 -2.53 -11.76
N LEU A 84 18.09 -3.41 -11.70
CA LEU A 84 18.55 -4.02 -10.45
C LEU A 84 18.81 -2.95 -9.38
N SER A 85 18.18 -3.11 -8.22
CA SER A 85 18.89 -2.89 -6.97
C SER A 85 18.53 -3.98 -5.98
N GLU A 86 19.50 -4.88 -5.83
CA GLU A 86 19.65 -5.93 -4.84
C GLU A 86 19.09 -5.56 -3.46
N SER A 87 17.78 -5.71 -3.21
CA SER A 87 17.17 -5.68 -1.85
C SER A 87 15.69 -6.10 -1.80
N ALA A 88 15.11 -6.67 -2.85
CA ALA A 88 13.72 -7.15 -2.79
C ALA A 88 13.64 -8.54 -2.12
N ARG A 89 13.86 -8.58 -0.79
CA ARG A 89 13.27 -9.65 0.01
C ARG A 89 11.77 -9.40 0.01
N ALA A 90 11.00 -10.33 -0.55
CA ALA A 90 9.55 -10.33 -0.44
C ALA A 90 9.17 -10.13 1.02
N GLY A 91 8.50 -9.01 1.30
CA GLY A 91 8.17 -8.56 2.64
C GLY A 91 7.52 -7.20 2.55
N SER A 92 6.40 -7.02 3.24
CA SER A 92 5.82 -5.68 3.44
C SER A 92 6.86 -4.83 4.17
N GLN A 93 7.28 -3.74 3.53
CA GLN A 93 8.28 -2.80 4.08
C GLN A 93 7.58 -1.46 4.32
N VAL A 94 7.50 -1.07 5.59
CA VAL A 94 6.92 0.22 6.01
C VAL A 94 8.06 1.23 6.14
N PHE A 95 7.98 2.33 5.40
CA PHE A 95 8.95 3.42 5.47
C PHE A 95 8.28 4.65 6.09
N ALA A 96 8.69 5.01 7.31
CA ALA A 96 8.28 6.27 7.93
C ALA A 96 9.19 7.40 7.44
N THR A 97 8.65 8.34 6.64
CA THR A 97 9.41 9.52 6.21
C THR A 97 9.15 10.66 7.19
N HIS A 98 10.19 11.09 7.92
CA HIS A 98 10.15 12.30 8.76
C HIS A 98 10.45 13.51 7.88
N SER A 99 9.45 14.34 7.60
CA SER A 99 9.64 15.63 6.91
C SER A 99 10.28 16.65 7.86
N ARG A 100 11.26 17.39 7.35
CA ARG A 100 12.12 18.35 8.06
C ARG A 100 11.50 19.73 8.18
#